data_AF-A0A0G2AGI2-F1
#
_entry.id   AF-A0A0G2AGI2-F1
#
_cell.length_a   1.000
_cell.length_b   1.000
_cell.length_c   1.000
_cell.angle_alpha   90.00
_cell.angle_beta   90.00
_cell.angle_gamma   90.00
#
_symmetry.space_group_name_H-M   'P 1'
#
loop_
_entity.id
_entity.type
_entity.pdbx_description
1 polymer ?
#
loop_
_entity_poly.entity_id
_entity_poly.type
_entity_poly.pdbx_seq_one_letter_code
_entity_poly.pdbx_strand_id
1 'polypeptide(L)'
;MDGVVTNLGYEISEVARPNTTAVSLISISGVEIEANVPEVDVAKVAVGNPVSITLDAIPGETFTGKVTHIDPAETVVDGVTNYKIKISFDAKDPRIKSGVTANLDIETLRKPNTLTLPQFGIVERDEGKFVRKLVNGEVKEFPITAGIRSSDGYVEILSGVSEGDEVLNAGLKTN
;
A
#
# COMPACT_ATOMS: atom_id res chain seq x y z
N MET A 1 28.59 2.35 17.30
CA MET A 1 27.15 2.60 17.12
C MET A 1 27.00 4.09 17.03
N ASP A 2 26.59 4.61 15.89
CA ASP A 2 26.36 6.05 15.72
C ASP A 2 24.87 6.32 15.98
N GLY A 3 24.57 7.35 16.76
CA GLY A 3 23.20 7.67 17.13
C GLY A 3 23.07 9.02 17.81
N VAL A 4 21.83 9.48 17.95
CA VAL A 4 21.50 10.72 18.66
C VAL A 4 21.02 10.34 20.06
N VAL A 5 21.60 10.98 21.08
CA VAL A 5 21.13 10.86 22.46
C VAL A 5 19.80 11.59 22.57
N THR A 6 18.73 10.86 22.89
CA THR A 6 17.39 11.42 23.04
C THR A 6 17.01 11.68 24.48
N ASN A 7 17.65 10.98 25.42
CA ASN A 7 17.47 11.18 26.84
C ASN A 7 18.79 10.93 27.56
N LEU A 8 19.15 11.84 28.46
CA LEU A 8 20.21 11.66 29.43
C LEU A 8 19.55 11.75 30.80
N GLY A 9 19.35 10.60 31.44
CA GLY A 9 18.58 10.47 32.68
C GLY A 9 19.37 10.78 33.95
N TYR A 10 20.58 11.35 33.82
CA TYR A 10 21.48 11.65 34.92
C TYR A 10 22.23 12.96 34.70
N GLU A 11 22.32 13.77 35.74
CA GLU A 11 23.22 14.91 35.80
C GLU A 11 24.50 14.59 36.58
N ILE A 12 25.54 15.40 36.37
CA ILE A 12 26.78 15.29 37.14
C ILE A 12 26.44 15.47 38.62
N SER A 13 26.87 14.51 39.45
CA SER A 13 26.61 14.41 40.90
C SER A 13 25.30 13.73 41.34
N GLU A 14 24.54 13.12 40.42
CA GLU A 14 23.39 12.28 40.76
C GLU A 14 23.78 10.81 41.03
N VAL A 15 23.15 10.16 42.02
CA VAL A 15 23.37 8.74 42.34
C VAL A 15 22.48 7.86 41.46
N ALA A 16 23.11 6.94 40.72
CA ALA A 16 22.38 6.02 39.85
C ALA A 16 21.43 5.11 40.62
N ARG A 17 20.15 5.11 40.25
CA ARG A 17 19.12 4.24 40.82
C ARG A 17 18.90 3.01 39.94
N PRO A 18 18.75 1.81 40.53
CA PRO A 18 18.29 0.64 39.77
C PRO A 18 16.99 0.94 39.04
N ASN A 19 16.80 0.37 37.84
CA ASN A 19 15.62 0.54 36.98
C ASN A 19 15.34 1.95 36.43
N THR A 20 16.36 2.80 36.32
CA THR A 20 16.24 4.09 35.62
C THR A 20 17.09 4.11 34.37
N THR A 21 16.55 4.65 33.28
CA THR A 21 17.23 4.70 31.98
C THR A 21 18.31 5.79 32.02
N ALA A 22 19.58 5.38 32.00
CA ALA A 22 20.69 6.33 32.05
C ALA A 22 20.85 7.13 30.75
N VAL A 23 20.75 6.44 29.62
CA VAL A 23 20.89 7.01 28.28
C VAL A 23 19.89 6.32 27.36
N SER A 24 19.13 7.11 26.60
CA SER A 24 18.39 6.64 25.44
C SER A 24 19.10 7.10 24.18
N LEU A 25 19.43 6.16 23.30
CA LEU A 25 20.12 6.42 22.04
C LEU A 25 19.22 5.93 20.90
N ILE A 26 18.89 6.82 19.97
CA ILE A 26 18.29 6.41 18.70
C ILE A 26 19.43 6.29 17.69
N SER A 27 19.57 5.09 17.12
CA SER A 27 20.54 4.86 16.06
C SER A 27 20.19 5.70 14.82
N ILE A 28 21.20 6.27 14.16
CA ILE A 28 21.03 6.94 12.86
C ILE A 28 21.13 5.95 11.69
N SER A 29 21.24 4.65 11.98
CA SER A 29 21.39 3.56 11.01
C SER A 29 20.06 3.24 10.31
N GLY A 30 19.55 4.20 9.56
CA GLY A 30 18.33 4.06 8.74
C GLY A 30 17.05 4.20 9.55
N VAL A 31 16.15 5.07 9.08
CA VAL A 31 14.77 5.10 9.56
C VAL A 31 14.01 3.97 8.86
N GLU A 32 13.28 3.19 9.63
CA GLU A 32 12.35 2.17 9.13
C GLU A 32 10.93 2.56 9.51
N ILE A 33 9.97 2.06 8.75
CA ILE A 33 8.55 2.18 9.05
C ILE A 33 8.06 0.83 9.56
N GLU A 34 7.38 0.84 10.70
CA GLU A 34 6.59 -0.31 11.16
C GLU A 34 5.12 -0.04 10.86
N ALA A 35 4.44 -1.02 10.26
CA ALA A 35 3.01 -0.95 9.96
C ALA A 35 2.30 -2.25 10.31
N ASN A 36 1.02 -2.15 10.67
CA ASN A 36 0.16 -3.30 10.91
C ASN A 36 -0.70 -3.55 9.68
N VAL A 37 -0.64 -4.76 9.14
CA VAL A 37 -1.46 -5.19 8.01
C VAL A 37 -2.51 -6.19 8.50
N PRO A 38 -3.80 -6.00 8.18
CA PRO A 38 -4.84 -6.97 8.54
C PRO A 38 -4.56 -8.36 7.98
N GLU A 39 -4.99 -9.40 8.71
CA GLU A 39 -4.81 -10.80 8.31
C GLU A 39 -5.34 -11.11 6.88
N VAL A 40 -6.42 -10.46 6.46
CA VAL A 40 -7.03 -10.67 5.13
C VAL A 40 -6.17 -10.13 3.97
N ASP A 41 -5.24 -9.22 4.26
CA ASP A 41 -4.41 -8.56 3.24
C ASP A 41 -2.94 -8.97 3.32
N VAL A 42 -2.43 -9.37 4.50
CA VAL A 42 -1.03 -9.77 4.65
C VAL A 42 -0.65 -10.93 3.73
N ALA A 43 -1.61 -11.81 3.39
CA ALA A 43 -1.40 -12.92 2.46
C ALA A 43 -0.97 -12.49 1.04
N LYS A 44 -1.23 -11.23 0.66
CA LYS A 44 -0.81 -10.64 -0.62
C LYS A 44 0.55 -9.94 -0.52
N VAL A 45 0.99 -9.61 0.69
CA VAL A 45 2.22 -8.86 0.93
C VAL A 45 3.41 -9.82 0.98
N ALA A 46 4.47 -9.49 0.27
CA ALA A 46 5.72 -10.24 0.26
C ALA A 46 6.91 -9.33 0.55
N VAL A 47 7.94 -9.90 1.18
CA VAL A 47 9.25 -9.24 1.31
C VAL A 47 9.76 -8.89 -0.10
N GLY A 48 10.17 -7.64 -0.27
CA GLY A 48 10.61 -7.08 -1.55
C GLY A 48 9.52 -6.37 -2.35
N ASN A 49 8.24 -6.41 -1.93
CA ASN A 49 7.22 -5.57 -2.58
C ASN A 49 7.60 -4.09 -2.51
N PRO A 50 7.52 -3.35 -3.63
CA PRO A 50 7.77 -1.93 -3.62
C PRO A 50 6.64 -1.18 -2.91
N VAL A 51 7.01 -0.11 -2.23
CA VAL A 51 6.10 0.70 -1.42
C VAL A 51 6.26 2.16 -1.79
N SER A 52 5.14 2.83 -2.09
CA SER A 52 5.06 4.28 -2.15
C SER A 52 4.69 4.81 -0.77
N ILE A 53 5.46 5.78 -0.28
CA ILE A 53 5.38 6.27 1.09
C ILE A 53 5.12 7.77 1.05
N THR A 54 4.13 8.24 1.80
CA THR A 54 3.91 9.66 2.05
C THR A 54 3.94 9.92 3.55
N LEU A 55 4.49 11.05 3.97
CA LEU A 55 4.68 11.39 5.38
C LEU A 55 3.88 12.64 5.72
N ASP A 56 3.12 12.61 6.80
CA ASP A 56 2.33 13.78 7.23
C ASP A 56 3.23 14.99 7.55
N ALA A 57 4.46 14.71 8.01
CA ALA A 57 5.48 15.73 8.31
C ALA A 57 6.12 16.36 7.06
N ILE A 58 5.98 15.73 5.88
CA ILE A 58 6.55 16.21 4.61
C ILE A 58 5.47 16.07 3.52
N PRO A 59 4.41 16.90 3.56
CA PRO A 59 3.30 16.80 2.63
C PRO A 59 3.74 17.14 1.20
N GLY A 60 3.15 16.45 0.22
CA GLY A 60 3.40 16.68 -1.20
C GLY A 60 4.64 15.97 -1.77
N GLU A 61 5.40 15.25 -0.94
CA GLU A 61 6.49 14.39 -1.39
C GLU A 61 6.14 12.90 -1.24
N THR A 62 6.48 12.13 -2.26
CA THR A 62 6.37 10.68 -2.26
C THR A 62 7.76 10.08 -2.23
N PHE A 63 8.01 9.24 -1.23
CA PHE A 63 9.22 8.45 -1.09
C PHE A 63 8.97 7.03 -1.59
N THR A 64 10.03 6.34 -2.03
CA THR A 64 9.96 4.93 -2.38
C THR A 64 10.67 4.08 -1.35
N GLY A 65 10.19 2.86 -1.20
CA GLY A 65 10.79 1.86 -0.33
C GLY A 65 10.36 0.45 -0.71
N LYS A 66 10.66 -0.47 0.19
CA LYS A 66 10.30 -1.88 0.05
C LYS A 66 10.02 -2.53 1.39
N VAL A 67 9.15 -3.53 1.37
CA VAL A 67 8.93 -4.42 2.52
C VAL A 67 10.21 -5.21 2.77
N THR A 68 10.79 -5.10 3.96
CA THR A 68 12.02 -5.80 4.35
C THR A 68 11.73 -6.98 5.26
N HIS A 69 10.63 -6.93 6.01
CA HIS A 69 10.26 -7.97 6.96
C HIS A 69 8.75 -8.04 7.15
N ILE A 70 8.27 -9.25 7.43
CA ILE A 70 6.91 -9.54 7.86
C ILE A 70 7.06 -10.44 9.08
N ASP A 71 6.57 -10.00 10.23
CA ASP A 71 6.64 -10.77 11.47
C ASP A 71 5.86 -12.08 11.27
N PRO A 72 6.39 -13.23 11.71
CA PRO A 72 5.73 -14.53 11.51
C PRO A 72 4.55 -14.75 12.45
N ALA A 73 4.45 -13.96 13.52
CA ALA A 73 3.40 -14.06 14.53
C ALA A 73 2.43 -12.88 14.39
N GLU A 74 1.16 -13.15 14.67
CA GLU A 74 0.13 -12.13 14.69
C GLU A 74 0.28 -11.18 15.88
N THR A 75 -0.27 -9.98 15.72
CA THR A 75 -0.45 -8.98 16.77
C THR A 75 -1.91 -8.52 16.75
N VAL A 76 -2.56 -8.51 17.91
CA VAL A 76 -3.95 -8.03 18.01
C VAL A 76 -3.94 -6.56 18.38
N VAL A 77 -4.53 -5.73 17.51
CA VAL A 77 -4.69 -4.29 17.71
C VAL A 77 -6.19 -3.98 17.67
N ASP A 78 -6.72 -3.45 18.76
CA ASP A 78 -8.15 -3.13 18.90
C ASP A 78 -9.11 -4.29 18.56
N GLY A 79 -8.69 -5.52 18.88
CA GLY A 79 -9.46 -6.75 18.60
C GLY A 79 -9.35 -7.25 17.16
N VAL A 80 -8.55 -6.60 16.31
CA VAL A 80 -8.28 -7.00 14.93
C VAL A 80 -6.93 -7.72 14.85
N THR A 81 -6.93 -8.92 14.27
CA THR A 81 -5.71 -9.66 13.97
C THR A 81 -4.92 -8.98 12.85
N ASN A 82 -3.70 -8.58 13.16
CA ASN A 82 -2.78 -7.93 12.25
C ASN A 82 -1.43 -8.66 12.23
N TYR A 83 -0.65 -8.40 11.21
CA TYR A 83 0.74 -8.80 11.11
C TYR A 83 1.59 -7.56 10.95
N LYS A 84 2.65 -7.47 11.75
CA LYS A 84 3.57 -6.34 11.69
C LYS A 84 4.50 -6.52 10.50
N ILE A 85 4.67 -5.47 9.71
CA ILE A 85 5.65 -5.41 8.62
C ILE A 85 6.66 -4.30 8.89
N LYS A 86 7.86 -4.47 8.35
CA LYS A 86 8.89 -3.43 8.31
C LYS A 86 9.17 -3.02 6.89
N ILE A 87 9.31 -1.72 6.67
CA ILE A 87 9.58 -1.11 5.38
C ILE A 87 10.80 -0.21 5.50
N SER A 88 11.73 -0.36 4.57
CA SER A 88 12.88 0.53 4.43
C SER A 88 12.65 1.52 3.30
N PHE A 89 13.09 2.77 3.49
CA PHE A 89 13.22 3.73 2.39
C PHE A 89 14.38 3.33 1.46
N ASP A 90 14.22 3.56 0.15
CA ASP A 90 15.30 3.32 -0.80
C ASP A 90 16.41 4.36 -0.73
N ALA A 91 16.05 5.60 -0.39
CA ALA A 91 16.97 6.71 -0.23
C ALA A 91 16.95 7.24 1.21
N LYS A 92 18.12 7.62 1.72
CA LYS A 92 18.22 8.33 2.99
C LYS A 92 17.86 9.79 2.78
N ASP A 93 16.93 10.29 3.59
CA ASP A 93 16.60 11.70 3.64
C ASP A 93 16.68 12.19 5.09
N PRO A 94 17.55 13.17 5.42
CA PRO A 94 17.73 13.66 6.79
C PRO A 94 16.52 14.39 7.37
N ARG A 95 15.55 14.77 6.52
CA ARG A 95 14.28 15.37 6.92
C ARG A 95 13.35 14.34 7.54
N ILE A 96 13.49 13.06 7.21
CA ILE A 96 12.70 11.98 7.79
C ILE A 96 13.12 11.80 9.25
N LYS A 97 12.15 11.92 10.16
CA LYS A 97 12.33 11.75 11.61
C LYS A 97 11.56 10.53 12.10
N SER A 98 12.01 9.95 13.21
CA SER A 98 11.25 8.92 13.92
C SER A 98 10.03 9.53 14.61
N GLY A 99 8.96 8.73 14.77
CA GLY A 99 7.73 9.13 15.45
C GLY A 99 6.72 9.90 14.58
N VAL A 100 6.96 10.01 13.26
CA VAL A 100 5.99 10.59 12.31
C VAL A 100 5.08 9.51 11.74
N THR A 101 3.86 9.90 11.38
CA THR A 101 2.91 9.04 10.68
C THR A 101 3.26 8.93 9.19
N ALA A 102 3.13 7.73 8.64
CA ALA A 102 3.34 7.43 7.23
C ALA A 102 2.10 6.77 6.64
N ASN A 103 1.72 7.17 5.43
CA ASN A 103 0.75 6.45 4.61
C ASN A 103 1.50 5.62 3.58
N LEU A 104 1.06 4.36 3.40
CA LEU A 104 1.77 3.35 2.64
C LEU A 104 0.86 2.78 1.56
N ASP A 105 1.36 2.75 0.33
CA ASP A 105 0.76 2.02 -0.77
C ASP A 105 1.73 0.91 -1.21
N ILE A 106 1.34 -0.35 -0.98
CA ILE A 106 2.18 -1.53 -1.20
C ILE A 106 1.74 -2.22 -2.48
N GLU A 107 2.63 -2.26 -3.47
CA GLU A 107 2.36 -2.94 -4.73
C GLU A 107 2.57 -4.45 -4.55
N THR A 108 1.47 -5.16 -4.26
CA THR A 108 1.47 -6.60 -3.97
C THR A 108 1.52 -7.48 -5.23
N LEU A 109 1.06 -6.96 -6.36
CA LEU A 109 1.06 -7.67 -7.63
C LEU A 109 1.17 -6.69 -8.79
N ARG A 110 2.12 -6.97 -9.70
CA ARG A 110 2.27 -6.24 -10.96
C ARG A 110 2.13 -7.18 -12.14
N LYS A 111 1.19 -6.90 -13.03
CA LYS A 111 1.04 -7.63 -14.30
C LYS A 111 1.11 -6.64 -15.47
N PRO A 112 2.32 -6.42 -16.04
CA PRO A 112 2.48 -5.51 -17.16
C PRO A 112 1.78 -6.07 -18.41
N ASN A 113 1.47 -5.19 -19.36
CA ASN A 113 0.87 -5.54 -20.65
C ASN A 113 -0.48 -6.28 -20.55
N THR A 114 -1.33 -5.83 -19.61
CA THR A 114 -2.70 -6.34 -19.46
C THR A 114 -3.69 -5.35 -20.05
N LEU A 115 -4.73 -5.87 -20.71
CA LEU A 115 -5.86 -5.06 -21.13
C LEU A 115 -6.71 -4.77 -19.90
N THR A 116 -6.92 -3.50 -19.58
CA THR A 116 -7.70 -3.10 -18.41
C THR A 116 -8.85 -2.20 -18.81
N LEU A 117 -9.95 -2.31 -18.08
CA LEU A 117 -11.08 -1.39 -18.18
C LEU A 117 -11.41 -0.84 -16.79
N PRO A 118 -11.81 0.44 -16.69
CA PRO A 118 -12.37 0.93 -15.45
C PRO A 118 -13.60 0.10 -15.05
N GLN A 119 -13.75 -0.21 -13.76
CA GLN A 119 -14.83 -1.07 -13.28
C GLN A 119 -16.23 -0.58 -13.70
N PHE A 120 -16.44 0.73 -13.80
CA PHE A 120 -17.72 1.32 -14.21
C PHE A 120 -18.07 1.08 -15.69
N GLY A 121 -17.12 0.65 -16.51
CA GLY A 121 -17.37 0.18 -17.88
C GLY A 121 -17.88 -1.26 -17.94
N ILE A 122 -17.90 -1.98 -16.81
CA ILE A 122 -18.32 -3.37 -16.71
C ILE A 122 -19.73 -3.44 -16.14
N VAL A 123 -20.62 -4.13 -16.84
CA VAL A 123 -21.98 -4.43 -16.41
C VAL A 123 -22.00 -5.85 -15.84
N GLU A 124 -22.38 -5.98 -14.58
CA GLU A 124 -22.51 -7.28 -13.91
C GLU A 124 -24.01 -7.64 -13.77
N ARG A 125 -24.37 -8.86 -14.19
CA ARG A 125 -25.72 -9.44 -14.08
C ARG A 125 -25.60 -10.89 -13.58
N ASP A 126 -26.73 -11.52 -13.26
CA ASP A 126 -26.78 -12.92 -12.83
C ASP A 126 -26.14 -13.88 -13.85
N GLU A 127 -26.17 -13.52 -15.13
CA GLU A 127 -25.61 -14.30 -16.24
C GLU A 127 -24.09 -14.14 -16.42
N GLY A 128 -23.47 -13.14 -15.76
CA GLY A 128 -22.03 -12.87 -15.83
C GLY A 128 -21.67 -11.39 -16.02
N LYS A 129 -20.44 -11.16 -16.47
CA LYS A 129 -19.88 -9.83 -16.71
C LYS A 129 -19.89 -9.50 -18.20
N PHE A 130 -20.29 -8.28 -18.51
CA PHE A 130 -20.45 -7.79 -19.87
C PHE A 130 -19.86 -6.39 -20.01
N VAL A 131 -19.55 -6.02 -21.24
CA VAL A 131 -19.19 -4.65 -21.62
C VAL A 131 -20.02 -4.21 -22.80
N ARG A 132 -20.26 -2.91 -22.90
CA ARG A 132 -20.99 -2.31 -24.02
C ARG A 132 -20.00 -1.71 -24.99
N LYS A 133 -19.98 -2.22 -26.22
CA LYS A 133 -19.14 -1.72 -27.31
C LYS A 133 -19.97 -1.00 -28.35
N LEU A 134 -19.38 -0.01 -28.99
CA LEU A 134 -19.93 0.59 -30.21
C LEU A 134 -19.42 -0.19 -31.43
N VAL A 135 -20.32 -0.83 -32.18
CA VAL A 135 -20.00 -1.57 -33.40
C VAL A 135 -20.87 -1.04 -34.54
N ASN A 136 -20.26 -0.43 -35.55
CA ASN A 136 -20.97 0.19 -36.69
C ASN A 136 -22.05 1.20 -36.28
N GLY A 137 -21.82 1.96 -35.20
CA GLY A 137 -22.78 2.93 -34.66
C GLY A 137 -23.89 2.34 -33.77
N GLU A 138 -23.92 1.02 -33.59
CA GLU A 138 -24.84 0.35 -32.67
C GLU A 138 -24.14 -0.10 -31.39
N VAL A 139 -24.80 0.09 -30.25
CA VAL A 139 -24.30 -0.41 -28.96
C VAL A 139 -24.67 -1.87 -28.81
N LYS A 140 -23.65 -2.73 -28.63
CA LYS A 140 -23.83 -4.17 -28.41
C LYS A 140 -23.14 -4.60 -27.13
N GLU A 141 -23.77 -5.52 -26.41
CA GLU A 141 -23.21 -6.13 -25.20
C GLU A 141 -22.37 -7.35 -25.56
N PHE A 142 -21.16 -7.42 -25.01
CA PHE A 142 -20.24 -8.53 -25.20
C PHE A 142 -19.91 -9.14 -23.84
N PRO A 143 -20.03 -10.47 -23.69
CA PRO A 143 -19.58 -11.14 -22.48
C PRO A 143 -18.06 -11.02 -22.36
N ILE A 144 -17.57 -10.81 -21.14
CA ILE A 144 -16.14 -10.71 -20.84
C ILE A 144 -15.73 -11.67 -19.73
N THR A 145 -14.47 -12.07 -19.77
CA THR A 145 -13.83 -12.71 -18.62
C THR A 145 -12.96 -11.67 -17.93
N ALA A 146 -13.32 -11.30 -16.71
CA ALA A 146 -12.54 -10.38 -15.88
C ALA A 146 -11.49 -11.15 -15.07
N GLY A 147 -10.30 -10.55 -14.93
CA GLY A 147 -9.19 -11.02 -14.11
C GLY A 147 -9.07 -10.21 -12.82
N ILE A 148 -7.84 -9.80 -12.52
CA ILE A 148 -7.51 -9.07 -11.30
C ILE A 148 -8.15 -7.69 -11.30
N ARG A 149 -8.69 -7.28 -10.15
CA ARG A 149 -9.09 -5.90 -9.88
C ARG A 149 -7.96 -5.19 -9.16
N SER A 150 -7.53 -4.07 -9.73
CA SER A 150 -6.53 -3.18 -9.15
C SER A 150 -7.17 -2.19 -8.17
N SER A 151 -6.39 -1.70 -7.22
CA SER A 151 -6.81 -0.75 -6.19
C SER A 151 -7.21 0.61 -6.77
N ASP A 152 -6.67 0.98 -7.93
CA ASP A 152 -6.99 2.19 -8.70
C ASP A 152 -8.35 2.14 -9.43
N GLY A 153 -9.12 1.04 -9.26
CA GLY A 153 -10.46 0.89 -9.82
C GLY A 153 -10.49 0.30 -11.23
N TYR A 154 -9.34 -0.14 -11.75
CA TYR A 154 -9.26 -0.87 -13.02
C TYR A 154 -9.42 -2.37 -12.82
N VAL A 155 -9.94 -3.04 -13.84
CA VAL A 155 -10.14 -4.48 -13.89
C VAL A 155 -9.47 -5.02 -15.13
N GLU A 156 -8.62 -6.03 -14.96
CA GLU A 156 -8.02 -6.80 -16.05
C GLU A 156 -9.09 -7.52 -16.85
N ILE A 157 -8.99 -7.50 -18.18
CA ILE A 157 -9.84 -8.23 -19.09
C ILE A 157 -9.03 -9.34 -19.75
N LEU A 158 -9.42 -10.59 -19.51
CA LEU A 158 -8.78 -11.78 -20.05
C LEU A 158 -9.34 -12.16 -21.43
N SER A 159 -10.62 -11.87 -21.69
CA SER A 159 -11.27 -12.10 -22.99
C SER A 159 -12.54 -11.28 -23.16
N GLY A 160 -13.00 -11.17 -24.41
CA GLY A 160 -14.27 -10.51 -24.78
C GLY A 160 -14.10 -9.10 -25.35
N VAL A 161 -12.94 -8.46 -25.12
CA VAL A 161 -12.54 -7.20 -25.76
C VAL A 161 -11.11 -7.24 -26.26
N SER A 162 -10.80 -6.37 -27.20
CA SER A 162 -9.47 -6.18 -27.78
C SER A 162 -9.03 -4.73 -27.60
N GLU A 163 -7.71 -4.52 -27.64
CA GLU A 163 -7.14 -3.18 -27.63
C GLU A 163 -7.70 -2.34 -28.80
N GLY A 164 -8.06 -1.09 -28.52
CA GLY A 164 -8.69 -0.19 -29.50
C GLY A 164 -10.21 -0.28 -29.59
N ASP A 165 -10.85 -1.24 -28.91
CA ASP A 165 -12.31 -1.26 -28.80
C ASP A 165 -12.84 -0.05 -28.00
N GLU A 166 -13.82 0.65 -28.57
CA GLU A 166 -14.55 1.69 -27.84
C GLU A 166 -15.59 1.06 -26.92
N VAL A 167 -15.24 0.98 -25.64
CA VAL A 167 -16.14 0.57 -24.57
C VAL A 167 -16.85 1.81 -24.02
N LEU A 168 -18.18 1.74 -23.98
CA LEU A 168 -19.00 2.80 -23.41
C LEU A 168 -18.90 2.76 -21.89
N ASN A 169 -18.38 3.84 -21.33
CA ASN A 169 -18.42 4.11 -19.90
C ASN A 169 -19.86 4.42 -19.49
N ALA A 170 -20.45 3.57 -18.64
CA ALA A 170 -21.82 3.79 -18.19
C ALA A 170 -21.88 4.91 -17.12
N GLY A 171 -22.52 6.03 -17.43
CA GLY A 171 -22.97 7.08 -16.48
C GLY A 171 -23.64 8.23 -17.25
N LEU A 172 -24.79 8.82 -16.89
CA LEU A 172 -25.50 9.03 -15.62
C LEU A 172 -26.97 8.55 -15.70
N LYS A 173 -27.59 8.18 -14.57
CA LYS A 173 -29.05 8.07 -14.43
C LYS A 173 -29.55 9.20 -13.52
N THR A 174 -30.52 9.97 -14.00
CA THR A 174 -31.33 10.88 -13.18
C THR A 174 -32.52 10.08 -12.66
N ASN A 175 -32.80 10.15 -11.34
CA ASN A 175 -34.08 9.70 -10.78
C ASN A 175 -35.16 10.75 -11.01
#